data_AF-A0A5P6VNQ4-F1
#
_entry.id   AF-A0A5P6VNQ4-F1
#
_cell.length_a   1.000
_cell.length_b   1.000
_cell.length_c   1.000
_cell.angle_alpha   90.00
_cell.angle_beta   90.00
_cell.angle_gamma   90.00
#
_symmetry.space_group_name_H-M   'P 1'
#
loop_
_entity.id
_entity.type
_entity.pdbx_description
1 polymer ?
#
loop_
_entity_poly.entity_id
_entity_poly.type
_entity_poly.pdbx_seq_one_letter_code
_entity_poly.pdbx_strand_id
1 'polypeptide(L)'
;MAVRKLDANGNYRLFDSKTQQFIDEEPLASPLGQIEHQTSLSASGMVVDVDDVKAAEVDETGLTVSGEDEAQIKAFIKEAISIDNFIETFNENSHLTLLKLLALQDNKHPLKKGGVNIAYRTDALIMHCKMEFSAEENVVFDAILGTMSTFPENRAYRISPTDFVKFSKYDNVQTLYRTFRSGTKKLKDRNLVFDELGPDGKDDIEVPWFNVLRYHNATKDENAFIEFVPSDFFKDLALCSQIVHGAYGALEVTTQLRGKYTIALYWFLENKKDYKTYQTAIPGVFEMSMEELKHQFSIPQSYGKTDMERRVLEPAKASINNVQECDFTFDYSPLKANGAVAGYRFIITKKNYIDAKPEEVKIIDVDPFEDQIKMLLGMTGIVFDSNEISNIYKCAKRNNRDAAYMMQVISGFKARMDNEELADVEDRVAYLCTMIENGTSSTIKDNSKKKATTAFNNFSQRDVDLSELEKKMLNR
;
A
#
# COMPACT_ATOMS: atom_id res chain seq x y z
N MET A 1 -2.46 -18.62 37.66
CA MET A 1 -3.01 -17.49 36.90
C MET A 1 -2.93 -17.89 35.43
N ALA A 2 -4.06 -18.04 34.76
CA ALA A 2 -4.08 -18.36 33.33
C ALA A 2 -3.76 -17.08 32.54
N VAL A 3 -2.83 -17.19 31.60
CA VAL A 3 -2.36 -16.06 30.77
C VAL A 3 -2.73 -16.38 29.33
N ARG A 4 -3.19 -15.39 28.55
CA ARG A 4 -3.44 -15.62 27.12
C ARG A 4 -2.11 -15.66 26.37
N LYS A 5 -1.83 -16.76 25.68
CA LYS A 5 -0.61 -16.97 24.88
C LYS A 5 -0.99 -17.34 23.45
N LEU A 6 -0.18 -16.92 22.48
CA LEU A 6 -0.36 -17.28 21.08
C LEU A 6 -0.04 -18.77 20.88
N ASP A 7 -0.93 -19.52 20.26
CA ASP A 7 -0.67 -20.91 19.85
C ASP A 7 0.11 -20.99 18.52
N ALA A 8 0.46 -22.20 18.10
CA ALA A 8 1.22 -22.44 16.86
C ALA A 8 0.47 -21.99 15.58
N ASN A 9 -0.83 -21.74 15.69
CA ASN A 9 -1.70 -21.30 14.60
C ASN A 9 -2.01 -19.79 14.67
N GLY A 10 -1.41 -19.07 15.63
CA GLY A 10 -1.53 -17.63 15.77
C GLY A 10 -2.73 -17.16 16.59
N ASN A 11 -3.44 -18.05 17.28
CA ASN A 11 -4.63 -17.72 18.07
C ASN A 11 -4.28 -17.50 19.54
N TYR A 12 -4.86 -16.48 20.17
CA TYR A 12 -4.69 -16.24 21.61
C TYR A 12 -5.56 -17.21 22.42
N ARG A 13 -4.92 -18.20 23.06
CA ARG A 13 -5.58 -19.21 23.89
C ARG A 13 -5.16 -19.10 25.35
N LEU A 14 -6.04 -19.52 26.25
CA LEU A 14 -5.74 -19.55 27.69
C LEU A 14 -4.64 -20.60 27.94
N PHE A 15 -3.53 -20.16 28.51
CA PHE A 15 -2.36 -20.98 28.80
C PHE A 15 -2.18 -21.08 30.31
N ASP A 16 -2.18 -22.30 30.84
CA ASP A 16 -1.88 -22.52 32.24
C ASP A 16 -0.35 -22.47 32.45
N SER A 17 0.07 -21.45 33.18
CA SER A 17 1.48 -21.23 33.51
C SER A 17 2.10 -22.33 34.36
N LYS A 18 1.30 -23.19 35.03
CA LYS A 18 1.80 -24.29 35.85
C LYS A 18 2.00 -25.58 35.08
N THR A 19 1.05 -25.95 34.22
CA THR A 19 1.11 -27.19 33.43
C THR A 19 1.79 -27.00 32.08
N GLN A 20 2.04 -25.74 31.68
CA GLN A 20 2.61 -25.35 30.40
C GLN A 20 1.81 -25.84 29.18
N GLN A 21 0.50 -26.04 29.35
CA GLN A 21 -0.41 -26.47 28.30
C GLN A 21 -1.49 -25.43 28.07
N PHE A 22 -2.02 -25.42 26.84
CA PHE A 22 -3.23 -24.66 26.54
C PHE A 22 -4.42 -25.36 27.18
N ILE A 23 -5.32 -24.57 27.76
CA ILE A 23 -6.56 -25.08 28.35
C ILE A 23 -7.57 -25.20 27.21
N ASP A 24 -7.94 -26.43 26.86
CA ASP A 24 -9.04 -26.72 25.95
C ASP A 24 -10.36 -26.54 26.72
N GLU A 25 -11.23 -25.63 26.26
CA GLU A 25 -12.54 -25.39 26.89
C GLU A 25 -13.57 -26.35 26.29
N GLU A 26 -13.97 -27.37 27.06
CA GLU A 26 -15.05 -28.28 26.68
C GLU A 26 -16.41 -27.80 27.21
N PRO A 27 -17.50 -27.98 26.46
CA PRO A 27 -18.86 -27.72 26.95
C PRO A 27 -19.21 -28.68 28.11
N LEU A 28 -19.90 -28.19 29.13
CA LEU A 28 -20.28 -29.00 30.30
C LEU A 28 -21.37 -30.04 29.99
N ALA A 29 -22.04 -29.94 28.84
CA ALA A 29 -23.11 -30.83 28.41
C ALA A 29 -22.67 -31.72 27.24
N SER A 30 -23.08 -33.00 27.28
CA SER A 30 -22.85 -33.97 26.20
C SER A 30 -23.72 -33.68 24.96
N PRO A 31 -23.20 -33.87 23.73
CA PRO A 31 -23.96 -33.64 22.49
C PRO A 31 -25.06 -34.68 22.21
N LEU A 32 -25.15 -35.77 22.99
CA LEU A 32 -26.16 -36.81 22.75
C LEU A 32 -27.59 -36.34 23.10
N GLY A 33 -28.46 -36.26 22.07
CA GLY A 33 -29.90 -36.00 22.22
C GLY A 33 -30.32 -34.54 22.23
N GLN A 34 -29.46 -33.63 21.76
CA GLN A 34 -29.73 -32.19 21.71
C GLN A 34 -30.54 -31.77 20.47
N ILE A 35 -31.18 -30.59 20.57
CA ILE A 35 -31.88 -29.91 19.48
C ILE A 35 -30.87 -28.98 18.79
N GLU A 36 -30.98 -28.81 17.47
CA GLU A 36 -30.11 -27.94 16.66
C GLU A 36 -29.99 -26.51 17.27
N HIS A 37 -28.76 -25.99 17.39
CA HIS A 37 -28.37 -24.71 18.02
C HIS A 37 -28.57 -24.60 19.54
N GLN A 38 -28.55 -25.74 20.25
CA GLN A 38 -28.66 -25.72 21.70
C GLN A 38 -27.34 -25.26 22.36
N THR A 39 -27.39 -24.09 23.02
CA THR A 39 -26.23 -23.54 23.72
C THR A 39 -26.01 -24.17 25.10
N SER A 40 -24.75 -24.46 25.45
CA SER A 40 -24.31 -24.91 26.78
C SER A 40 -23.32 -23.93 27.41
N LEU A 41 -23.17 -23.98 28.73
CA LEU A 41 -22.10 -23.28 29.43
C LEU A 41 -20.80 -24.10 29.38
N SER A 42 -19.66 -23.43 29.23
CA SER A 42 -18.33 -23.99 29.42
C SER A 42 -17.92 -23.94 30.89
N ALA A 43 -16.86 -24.67 31.26
CA ALA A 43 -16.30 -24.63 32.61
C ALA A 43 -15.79 -23.23 33.03
N SER A 44 -15.56 -22.32 32.08
CA SER A 44 -15.19 -20.92 32.31
C SER A 44 -16.39 -19.96 32.34
N GLY A 45 -17.62 -20.46 32.18
CA GLY A 45 -18.87 -19.69 32.24
C GLY A 45 -19.25 -19.01 30.92
N MET A 46 -18.60 -19.36 29.81
CA MET A 46 -18.95 -18.86 28.48
C MET A 46 -20.10 -19.67 27.89
N VAL A 47 -20.99 -19.01 27.14
CA VAL A 47 -22.05 -19.68 26.38
C VAL A 47 -21.47 -20.15 25.05
N VAL A 48 -21.52 -21.45 24.79
CA VAL A 48 -20.97 -22.11 23.61
C VAL A 48 -22.10 -22.87 22.91
N ASP A 49 -22.26 -22.68 21.61
CA ASP A 49 -23.12 -23.53 20.79
C ASP A 49 -22.43 -24.89 20.61
N VAL A 50 -23.09 -25.97 21.03
CA VAL A 50 -22.50 -27.31 21.05
C VAL A 50 -22.30 -27.84 19.61
N ASP A 51 -23.08 -27.35 18.65
CA ASP A 51 -23.00 -27.74 17.24
C ASP A 51 -21.79 -27.13 16.49
N ASP A 52 -21.27 -26.00 16.98
CA ASP A 52 -20.09 -25.32 16.41
C ASP A 52 -18.77 -26.03 16.75
N VAL A 53 -18.79 -26.96 17.71
CA VAL A 53 -17.61 -27.73 18.15
C VAL A 53 -17.63 -29.12 17.51
N LYS A 54 -17.39 -29.20 16.20
CA LYS A 54 -17.04 -30.48 15.57
C LYS A 54 -15.58 -30.80 15.85
N ALA A 55 -15.34 -31.91 16.55
CA ALA A 55 -13.98 -32.42 16.75
C ALA A 55 -13.33 -32.69 15.38
N ALA A 56 -12.09 -32.25 15.20
CA ALA A 56 -11.32 -32.59 14.01
C ALA A 56 -11.11 -34.10 13.96
N GLU A 57 -11.48 -34.76 12.87
CA GLU A 57 -11.16 -36.16 12.65
C GLU A 57 -9.64 -36.30 12.50
N VAL A 58 -9.04 -37.10 13.39
CA VAL A 58 -7.60 -37.37 13.46
C VAL A 58 -7.36 -38.81 13.07
N ASP A 59 -6.33 -39.07 12.27
CA ASP A 59 -5.94 -40.42 11.90
C ASP A 59 -5.26 -41.17 13.07
N GLU A 60 -4.91 -42.44 12.84
CA GLU A 60 -4.25 -43.31 13.82
C GLU A 60 -2.88 -42.77 14.30
N THR A 61 -2.35 -41.73 13.66
CA THR A 61 -1.08 -41.06 14.02
C THR A 61 -1.28 -39.71 14.72
N GLY A 62 -2.54 -39.28 14.91
CA GLY A 62 -2.87 -38.02 15.59
C GLY A 62 -2.72 -36.78 14.71
N LEU A 63 -2.66 -36.93 13.38
CA LEU A 63 -2.66 -35.81 12.43
C LEU A 63 -4.09 -35.53 11.95
N THR A 64 -4.44 -34.25 11.85
CA THR A 64 -5.76 -33.81 11.38
C THR A 64 -5.96 -34.24 9.94
N VAL A 65 -6.98 -35.06 9.69
CA VAL A 65 -7.34 -35.50 8.34
C VAL A 65 -7.89 -34.29 7.59
N SER A 66 -7.25 -33.93 6.47
CA SER A 66 -7.80 -32.95 5.53
C SER A 66 -9.11 -33.51 5.00
N GLY A 67 -10.23 -32.78 5.17
CA GLY A 67 -11.55 -33.25 4.76
C GLY A 67 -11.55 -33.68 3.29
N GLU A 68 -12.29 -34.75 2.97
CA GLU A 68 -12.34 -35.34 1.62
C GLU A 68 -12.59 -34.29 0.52
N ASP A 69 -13.35 -33.23 0.83
CA ASP A 69 -13.62 -32.10 -0.07
C ASP A 69 -12.36 -31.31 -0.47
N GLU A 70 -11.42 -31.09 0.44
CA GLU A 70 -10.20 -30.32 0.15
C GLU A 70 -9.24 -31.12 -0.76
N ALA A 71 -9.16 -32.44 -0.54
CA ALA A 71 -8.39 -33.34 -1.38
C ALA A 71 -9.01 -33.49 -2.78
N GLN A 72 -10.35 -33.60 -2.86
CA GLN A 72 -11.07 -33.63 -4.13
C GLN A 72 -10.95 -32.31 -4.89
N ILE A 73 -10.96 -31.16 -4.21
CA ILE A 73 -10.77 -29.85 -4.84
C ILE A 73 -9.33 -29.69 -5.34
N LYS A 74 -8.31 -30.10 -4.58
CA LYS A 74 -6.91 -30.10 -5.04
C LYS A 74 -6.71 -31.01 -6.26
N ALA A 75 -7.34 -32.19 -6.26
CA ALA A 75 -7.30 -33.09 -7.40
C ALA A 75 -8.00 -32.49 -8.63
N PHE A 76 -9.18 -31.90 -8.44
CA PHE A 76 -9.95 -31.24 -9.50
C PHE A 76 -9.22 -30.04 -10.11
N ILE A 77 -8.63 -29.17 -9.28
CA ILE A 77 -7.83 -28.04 -9.76
C ILE A 77 -6.64 -28.54 -10.58
N LYS A 78 -5.99 -29.61 -10.13
CA LYS A 78 -4.86 -30.21 -10.86
C LYS A 78 -5.28 -30.83 -12.20
N GLU A 79 -6.48 -31.39 -12.26
CA GLU A 79 -7.05 -32.00 -13.48
C GLU A 79 -7.60 -30.95 -14.45
N ALA A 80 -8.24 -29.88 -13.96
CA ALA A 80 -8.70 -28.73 -14.74
C ALA A 80 -7.54 -27.93 -15.38
N ILE A 81 -6.33 -28.04 -14.82
CA ILE A 81 -5.10 -27.43 -15.35
C ILE A 81 -4.36 -28.39 -16.32
N SER A 82 -4.84 -29.62 -16.52
CA SER A 82 -4.27 -30.59 -17.45
C SER A 82 -4.48 -30.20 -18.91
N ILE A 83 -3.40 -30.28 -19.70
CA ILE A 83 -3.27 -29.71 -21.06
C ILE A 83 -4.19 -30.40 -22.09
N ASP A 84 -4.49 -31.69 -21.91
CA ASP A 84 -5.15 -32.51 -22.94
C ASP A 84 -6.66 -32.21 -23.13
N ASN A 85 -7.32 -31.56 -22.16
CA ASN A 85 -8.73 -31.12 -22.24
C ASN A 85 -8.88 -29.58 -22.17
N PHE A 86 -7.76 -28.86 -22.19
CA PHE A 86 -7.70 -27.46 -21.80
C PHE A 86 -8.62 -26.58 -22.65
N ILE A 87 -8.70 -26.79 -23.98
CA ILE A 87 -9.43 -25.89 -24.90
C ILE A 87 -10.95 -26.07 -24.84
N GLU A 88 -11.47 -27.31 -24.87
CA GLU A 88 -12.91 -27.58 -24.91
C GLU A 88 -13.59 -27.32 -23.56
N THR A 89 -12.87 -27.55 -22.46
CA THR A 89 -13.39 -27.37 -21.11
C THR A 89 -12.91 -26.10 -20.42
N PHE A 90 -12.09 -25.25 -21.08
CA PHE A 90 -11.44 -24.09 -20.47
C PHE A 90 -12.39 -23.17 -19.72
N ASN A 91 -13.42 -22.69 -20.42
CA ASN A 91 -14.34 -21.68 -19.91
C ASN A 91 -15.28 -22.29 -18.86
N GLU A 92 -15.73 -23.52 -19.05
CA GLU A 92 -16.60 -24.21 -18.09
C GLU A 92 -15.83 -24.59 -16.82
N ASN A 93 -14.60 -25.08 -16.96
CA ASN A 93 -13.74 -25.43 -15.83
C ASN A 93 -13.24 -24.22 -15.07
N SER A 94 -12.85 -23.12 -15.73
CA SER A 94 -12.47 -21.88 -15.04
C SER A 94 -13.68 -21.27 -14.32
N HIS A 95 -14.85 -21.22 -14.96
CA HIS A 95 -16.06 -20.74 -14.28
C HIS A 95 -16.44 -21.60 -13.07
N LEU A 96 -16.41 -22.93 -13.21
CA LEU A 96 -16.71 -23.84 -12.12
C LEU A 96 -15.67 -23.76 -11.00
N THR A 97 -14.39 -23.60 -11.35
CA THR A 97 -13.29 -23.42 -10.38
C THR A 97 -13.49 -22.13 -9.61
N LEU A 98 -13.82 -21.03 -10.29
CA LEU A 98 -14.14 -19.75 -9.66
C LEU A 98 -15.30 -19.89 -8.65
N LEU A 99 -16.39 -20.56 -9.04
CA LEU A 99 -17.53 -20.77 -8.16
C LEU A 99 -17.14 -21.60 -6.92
N LYS A 100 -16.32 -22.64 -7.08
CA LYS A 100 -15.80 -23.43 -5.97
C LYS A 100 -14.88 -22.61 -5.06
N LEU A 101 -14.00 -21.79 -5.63
CA LEU A 101 -13.13 -20.89 -4.88
C LEU A 101 -13.95 -19.91 -4.03
N LEU A 102 -14.96 -19.26 -4.63
CA LEU A 102 -15.85 -18.34 -3.90
C LEU A 102 -16.64 -19.07 -2.80
N ALA A 103 -17.10 -20.30 -3.05
CA ALA A 103 -17.81 -21.10 -2.05
C ALA A 103 -16.91 -21.54 -0.88
N LEU A 104 -15.61 -21.69 -1.10
CA LEU A 104 -14.62 -22.02 -0.06
C LEU A 104 -14.26 -20.82 0.83
N GLN A 105 -14.67 -19.60 0.47
CA GLN A 105 -14.35 -18.42 1.25
C GLN A 105 -15.07 -18.44 2.60
N ASP A 106 -14.34 -18.69 3.67
CA ASP A 106 -14.80 -18.52 5.05
C ASP A 106 -13.83 -17.63 5.86
N ASN A 107 -14.20 -17.30 7.10
CA ASN A 107 -13.35 -16.50 7.98
C ASN A 107 -12.04 -17.21 8.38
N LYS A 108 -11.93 -18.52 8.20
CA LYS A 108 -10.74 -19.33 8.53
C LYS A 108 -9.78 -19.45 7.34
N HIS A 109 -10.29 -19.34 6.11
CA HIS A 109 -9.61 -19.54 4.83
C HIS A 109 -9.90 -18.37 3.88
N PRO A 110 -9.48 -17.13 4.20
CA PRO A 110 -9.76 -16.00 3.33
C PRO A 110 -8.99 -16.18 2.00
N LEU A 111 -9.68 -16.04 0.87
CA LEU A 111 -9.08 -16.15 -0.48
C LEU A 111 -7.94 -15.16 -0.75
N LYS A 112 -7.70 -14.21 0.16
CA LYS A 112 -6.55 -13.32 0.15
C LYS A 112 -6.06 -13.00 1.57
N LYS A 113 -4.74 -12.82 1.72
CA LYS A 113 -4.12 -12.11 2.84
C LYS A 113 -3.80 -10.66 2.43
N GLY A 114 -4.29 -9.66 3.17
CA GLY A 114 -3.95 -8.24 2.98
C GLY A 114 -5.00 -7.38 2.26
N GLY A 115 -4.82 -6.05 2.31
CA GLY A 115 -5.74 -5.08 1.68
C GLY A 115 -5.46 -4.82 0.20
N VAL A 116 -6.15 -3.85 -0.41
CA VAL A 116 -6.01 -3.46 -1.83
C VAL A 116 -4.58 -3.12 -2.27
N ASN A 117 -3.70 -2.80 -1.32
CA ASN A 117 -2.29 -2.47 -1.54
C ASN A 117 -1.36 -3.68 -1.63
N ILE A 118 -1.84 -4.88 -1.29
CA ILE A 118 -1.08 -6.12 -1.39
C ILE A 118 -1.57 -6.88 -2.61
N ALA A 119 -0.68 -7.15 -3.55
CA ALA A 119 -0.92 -8.01 -4.69
C ALA A 119 -0.47 -9.43 -4.37
N TYR A 120 -1.20 -10.41 -4.89
CA TYR A 120 -0.79 -11.80 -4.91
C TYR A 120 -0.56 -12.24 -6.35
N ARG A 121 0.56 -12.89 -6.63
CA ARG A 121 0.87 -13.51 -7.91
C ARG A 121 1.15 -15.00 -7.70
N THR A 122 0.39 -15.86 -8.36
CA THR A 122 0.65 -17.32 -8.38
C THR A 122 1.97 -17.63 -9.06
N ASP A 123 2.52 -18.82 -8.80
CA ASP A 123 3.67 -19.34 -9.54
C ASP A 123 3.45 -19.28 -11.05
N ALA A 124 2.24 -19.63 -11.52
CA ALA A 124 1.90 -19.54 -12.93
C ALA A 124 2.00 -18.09 -13.46
N LEU A 125 1.50 -17.10 -12.72
CA LEU A 125 1.66 -15.69 -13.10
C LEU A 125 3.13 -15.25 -13.09
N ILE A 126 3.93 -15.70 -12.12
CA ILE A 126 5.36 -15.35 -12.01
C ILE A 126 6.17 -16.02 -13.13
N MET A 127 5.85 -17.27 -13.47
CA MET A 127 6.57 -18.05 -14.48
C MET A 127 6.13 -17.73 -15.91
N HIS A 128 4.83 -17.52 -16.16
CA HIS A 128 4.30 -17.28 -17.51
C HIS A 128 4.24 -15.79 -17.90
N CYS A 129 4.42 -14.86 -16.97
CA CYS A 129 4.79 -13.49 -17.33
C CYS A 129 6.29 -13.42 -17.74
N LYS A 130 6.73 -14.34 -18.62
CA LYS A 130 8.11 -14.57 -19.05
C LYS A 130 8.79 -13.32 -19.63
N MET A 131 8.07 -12.26 -20.02
CA MET A 131 8.69 -10.95 -20.32
C MET A 131 7.82 -9.70 -20.21
N GLU A 132 8.50 -8.67 -19.68
CA GLU A 132 8.43 -7.25 -20.05
C GLU A 132 7.10 -6.55 -19.90
N PHE A 133 6.41 -6.78 -18.79
CA PHE A 133 5.70 -5.65 -18.20
C PHE A 133 6.74 -4.58 -17.87
N SER A 134 6.60 -3.43 -18.50
CA SER A 134 7.26 -2.21 -18.06
C SER A 134 6.92 -1.91 -16.61
N ALA A 135 7.70 -1.02 -15.99
CA ALA A 135 7.41 -0.60 -14.61
C ALA A 135 5.97 -0.08 -14.48
N GLU A 136 5.45 0.61 -15.49
CA GLU A 136 4.07 1.10 -15.45
C GLU A 136 3.03 -0.01 -15.57
N GLU A 137 3.26 -1.02 -16.41
CA GLU A 137 2.36 -2.17 -16.53
C GLU A 137 2.31 -2.95 -15.22
N ASN A 138 3.46 -3.20 -14.58
CA ASN A 138 3.50 -3.93 -13.31
C ASN A 138 2.72 -3.22 -12.20
N VAL A 139 2.90 -1.89 -12.05
CA VAL A 139 2.18 -1.12 -11.02
C VAL A 139 0.67 -1.21 -11.23
N VAL A 140 0.18 -1.08 -12.47
CA VAL A 140 -1.26 -1.20 -12.76
C VAL A 140 -1.75 -2.63 -12.56
N PHE A 141 -0.97 -3.63 -13.00
CA PHE A 141 -1.31 -5.03 -12.85
C PHE A 141 -1.40 -5.43 -11.37
N ASP A 142 -0.46 -4.98 -10.54
CA ASP A 142 -0.47 -5.22 -9.09
C ASP A 142 -1.66 -4.52 -8.41
N ALA A 143 -2.01 -3.30 -8.81
CA ALA A 143 -3.20 -2.61 -8.32
C ALA A 143 -4.50 -3.34 -8.68
N ILE A 144 -4.58 -3.89 -9.89
CA ILE A 144 -5.70 -4.72 -10.37
C ILE A 144 -5.79 -6.00 -9.55
N LEU A 145 -4.70 -6.76 -9.43
CA LEU A 145 -4.64 -7.99 -8.62
C LEU A 145 -5.04 -7.71 -7.16
N GLY A 146 -4.46 -6.67 -6.57
CA GLY A 146 -4.77 -6.24 -5.21
C GLY A 146 -6.25 -5.95 -5.02
N THR A 147 -6.90 -5.29 -5.98
CA THR A 147 -8.33 -4.97 -5.94
C THR A 147 -9.20 -6.20 -6.15
N MET A 148 -8.90 -7.02 -7.17
CA MET A 148 -9.63 -8.24 -7.50
C MET A 148 -9.69 -9.18 -6.30
N SER A 149 -8.54 -9.44 -5.68
CA SER A 149 -8.47 -10.33 -4.53
C SER A 149 -9.08 -9.73 -3.25
N THR A 150 -9.22 -8.40 -3.15
CA THR A 150 -9.89 -7.77 -1.98
C THR A 150 -11.41 -7.82 -2.12
N PHE A 151 -11.92 -7.74 -3.34
CA PHE A 151 -13.35 -7.81 -3.63
C PHE A 151 -13.65 -8.98 -4.57
N PRO A 152 -13.50 -10.23 -4.09
CA PRO A 152 -13.60 -11.43 -4.92
C PRO A 152 -15.00 -11.62 -5.54
N GLU A 153 -16.05 -11.15 -4.88
CA GLU A 153 -17.43 -11.29 -5.36
C GLU A 153 -17.77 -10.41 -6.58
N ASN A 154 -17.00 -9.35 -6.81
CA ASN A 154 -17.30 -8.39 -7.87
C ASN A 154 -17.04 -9.02 -9.25
N ARG A 155 -17.96 -8.81 -10.19
CA ARG A 155 -17.76 -9.23 -11.60
C ARG A 155 -17.08 -8.14 -12.44
N ALA A 156 -17.34 -6.89 -12.12
CA ALA A 156 -16.74 -5.73 -12.75
C ALA A 156 -16.09 -4.86 -11.67
N TYR A 157 -14.98 -4.23 -12.03
CA TYR A 157 -14.15 -3.48 -11.10
C TYR A 157 -13.89 -2.08 -11.64
N ARG A 158 -13.78 -1.15 -10.70
CA ARG A 158 -13.40 0.23 -10.96
C ARG A 158 -12.32 0.66 -9.97
N ILE A 159 -11.20 1.14 -10.48
CA ILE A 159 -10.07 1.61 -9.65
C ILE A 159 -9.63 3.02 -10.06
N SER A 160 -9.45 3.92 -9.09
CA SER A 160 -8.92 5.27 -9.34
C SER A 160 -7.46 5.37 -8.91
N PRO A 161 -6.57 6.05 -9.66
CA PRO A 161 -5.22 6.35 -9.19
C PRO A 161 -5.22 7.08 -7.84
N THR A 162 -6.27 7.86 -7.53
CA THR A 162 -6.41 8.56 -6.24
C THR A 162 -6.35 7.59 -5.05
N ASP A 163 -6.96 6.41 -5.19
CA ASP A 163 -7.06 5.41 -4.11
C ASP A 163 -5.70 4.80 -3.76
N PHE A 164 -4.77 4.84 -4.72
CA PHE A 164 -3.42 4.27 -4.61
C PHE A 164 -2.35 5.31 -4.27
N VAL A 165 -2.68 6.60 -4.17
CA VAL A 165 -1.70 7.65 -3.83
C VAL A 165 -0.98 7.34 -2.52
N LYS A 166 -1.72 6.93 -1.50
CA LYS A 166 -1.19 6.59 -0.16
C LYS A 166 -0.26 5.37 -0.15
N PHE A 167 -0.38 4.50 -1.17
CA PHE A 167 0.44 3.29 -1.34
C PHE A 167 1.53 3.47 -2.40
N SER A 168 1.63 4.66 -2.99
CA SER A 168 2.65 4.97 -3.98
C SER A 168 3.73 5.83 -3.34
N LYS A 169 4.99 5.55 -3.66
CA LYS A 169 6.14 6.33 -3.19
C LYS A 169 6.69 7.24 -4.30
N TYR A 170 5.82 7.66 -5.22
CA TYR A 170 6.19 8.64 -6.23
C TYR A 170 6.20 10.04 -5.61
N ASP A 171 7.25 10.81 -5.89
CA ASP A 171 7.37 12.20 -5.40
C ASP A 171 6.24 13.11 -5.92
N ASN A 172 5.70 12.79 -7.10
CA ASN A 172 4.65 13.56 -7.74
C ASN A 172 3.45 12.65 -8.03
N VAL A 173 2.28 13.03 -7.49
CA VAL A 173 1.00 12.37 -7.72
C VAL A 173 0.68 12.24 -9.21
N GLN A 174 1.02 13.23 -10.04
CA GLN A 174 0.80 13.18 -11.48
C GLN A 174 1.58 12.05 -12.17
N THR A 175 2.71 11.62 -11.59
CA THR A 175 3.44 10.45 -12.07
C THR A 175 2.58 9.20 -11.94
N LEU A 176 1.86 9.02 -10.83
CA LEU A 176 0.95 7.90 -10.64
C LEU A 176 -0.18 7.89 -11.67
N TYR A 177 -0.81 9.04 -11.94
CA TYR A 177 -1.84 9.16 -12.98
C TYR A 177 -1.30 8.81 -14.37
N ARG A 178 -0.09 9.30 -14.72
CA ARG A 178 0.58 8.96 -15.97
C ARG A 178 0.92 7.47 -16.05
N THR A 179 1.41 6.89 -14.96
CA THR A 179 1.69 5.46 -14.83
C THR A 179 0.44 4.64 -15.05
N PHE A 180 -0.68 4.99 -14.41
CA PHE A 180 -1.95 4.29 -14.59
C PHE A 180 -2.46 4.39 -16.02
N ARG A 181 -2.42 5.56 -16.64
CA ARG A 181 -2.83 5.76 -18.03
C ARG A 181 -1.96 4.95 -19.01
N SER A 182 -0.64 5.06 -18.88
CA SER A 182 0.33 4.40 -19.76
C SER A 182 0.32 2.88 -19.57
N GLY A 183 0.34 2.43 -18.31
CA GLY A 183 0.29 1.02 -17.95
C GLY A 183 -0.98 0.34 -18.45
N THR A 184 -2.15 0.95 -18.25
CA THR A 184 -3.43 0.41 -18.76
C THR A 184 -3.43 0.31 -20.29
N LYS A 185 -2.90 1.33 -20.98
CA LYS A 185 -2.82 1.33 -22.44
C LYS A 185 -1.98 0.14 -22.95
N LYS A 186 -0.84 -0.12 -22.31
CA LYS A 186 0.05 -1.23 -22.69
C LYS A 186 -0.53 -2.60 -22.30
N LEU A 187 -1.14 -2.71 -21.12
CA LEU A 187 -1.79 -3.94 -20.63
C LEU A 187 -2.93 -4.43 -21.54
N LYS A 188 -3.59 -3.52 -22.25
CA LYS A 188 -4.69 -3.88 -23.17
C LYS A 188 -4.26 -4.85 -24.27
N ASP A 189 -3.02 -4.76 -24.71
CA ASP A 189 -2.48 -5.59 -25.79
C ASP A 189 -1.70 -6.81 -25.25
N ARG A 190 -1.88 -7.15 -23.96
CA ARG A 190 -1.21 -8.28 -23.30
C ARG A 190 -2.15 -9.45 -23.12
N ASN A 191 -1.69 -10.62 -23.55
CA ASN A 191 -2.30 -11.91 -23.29
C ASN A 191 -1.34 -12.79 -22.48
N LEU A 192 -1.89 -13.78 -21.79
CA LEU A 192 -1.12 -14.90 -21.29
C LEU A 192 -0.85 -15.85 -22.46
N VAL A 193 0.42 -16.16 -22.72
CA VAL A 193 0.82 -17.04 -23.82
C VAL A 193 1.40 -18.32 -23.24
N PHE A 194 0.85 -19.45 -23.69
CA PHE A 194 1.37 -20.78 -23.42
C PHE A 194 2.07 -21.29 -24.68
N ASP A 195 3.39 -21.17 -24.69
CA ASP A 195 4.23 -21.55 -25.84
C ASP A 195 4.15 -23.06 -26.11
N GLU A 196 3.97 -23.45 -27.37
CA GLU A 196 4.03 -24.85 -27.85
C GLU A 196 3.08 -25.83 -27.13
N LEU A 197 2.00 -25.31 -26.54
CA LEU A 197 1.04 -26.08 -25.71
C LEU A 197 -0.31 -26.33 -26.40
N GLY A 198 -0.41 -26.06 -27.71
CA GLY A 198 -1.57 -26.42 -28.51
C GLY A 198 -1.80 -27.95 -28.57
N PRO A 199 -2.96 -28.40 -29.07
CA PRO A 199 -3.33 -29.83 -29.11
C PRO A 199 -2.30 -30.74 -29.80
N ASP A 200 -1.55 -30.18 -30.75
CA ASP A 200 -0.51 -30.88 -31.52
C ASP A 200 0.92 -30.62 -30.98
N GLY A 201 1.07 -29.91 -29.85
CA GLY A 201 2.35 -29.53 -29.25
C GLY A 201 3.19 -28.56 -30.09
N LYS A 202 2.53 -27.79 -30.97
CA LYS A 202 3.17 -26.93 -31.98
C LYS A 202 2.60 -25.52 -32.10
N ASP A 203 1.43 -25.31 -31.52
CA ASP A 203 0.73 -24.02 -31.57
C ASP A 203 0.77 -23.35 -30.20
N ASP A 204 0.75 -22.03 -30.18
CA ASP A 204 0.68 -21.25 -28.94
C ASP A 204 -0.78 -21.03 -28.55
N ILE A 205 -1.08 -21.12 -27.25
CA ILE A 205 -2.42 -20.78 -26.71
C ILE A 205 -2.35 -19.40 -26.07
N GLU A 206 -3.14 -18.45 -26.60
CA GLU A 206 -3.29 -17.10 -26.03
C GLU A 206 -4.58 -16.98 -25.22
N VAL A 207 -4.46 -16.63 -23.94
CA VAL A 207 -5.58 -16.40 -23.03
C VAL A 207 -5.61 -14.92 -22.62
N PRO A 208 -6.71 -14.19 -22.85
CA PRO A 208 -6.81 -12.79 -22.44
C PRO A 208 -6.93 -12.65 -20.92
N TRP A 209 -6.25 -11.65 -20.37
CA TRP A 209 -6.41 -11.27 -18.95
C TRP A 209 -7.77 -10.63 -18.67
N PHE A 210 -8.27 -9.84 -19.62
CA PHE A 210 -9.45 -9.00 -19.44
C PHE A 210 -10.43 -9.22 -20.58
N ASN A 211 -11.69 -9.47 -20.23
CA ASN A 211 -12.80 -9.40 -21.17
C ASN A 211 -13.10 -7.93 -21.55
N VAL A 212 -12.94 -7.02 -20.58
CA VAL A 212 -13.05 -5.57 -20.78
C VAL A 212 -11.93 -4.89 -20.01
N LEU A 213 -11.20 -3.98 -20.64
CA LEU A 213 -10.24 -3.09 -19.98
C LEU A 213 -10.30 -1.70 -20.61
N ARG A 214 -10.64 -0.68 -19.81
CA ARG A 214 -10.79 0.70 -20.27
C ARG A 214 -10.19 1.69 -19.27
N TYR A 215 -9.44 2.66 -19.79
CA TYR A 215 -9.03 3.84 -19.05
C TYR A 215 -9.94 5.02 -19.37
N HIS A 216 -10.45 5.68 -18.34
CA HIS A 216 -11.26 6.90 -18.43
C HIS A 216 -10.42 8.08 -17.94
N ASN A 217 -10.24 9.09 -18.79
CA ASN A 217 -9.53 10.30 -18.41
C ASN A 217 -10.37 11.12 -17.42
N ALA A 218 -9.69 11.93 -16.59
CA ALA A 218 -10.39 12.85 -15.70
C ALA A 218 -11.25 13.84 -16.50
N THR A 219 -12.45 14.10 -15.98
CA THR A 219 -13.38 15.13 -16.46
C THR A 219 -13.55 16.19 -15.37
N LYS A 220 -14.42 17.20 -15.59
CA LYS A 220 -14.69 18.22 -14.58
C LYS A 220 -15.34 17.64 -13.31
N ASP A 221 -16.13 16.58 -13.48
CA ASP A 221 -16.98 16.03 -12.44
C ASP A 221 -16.44 14.71 -11.86
N GLU A 222 -15.44 14.11 -12.51
CA GLU A 222 -14.96 12.78 -12.16
C GLU A 222 -13.45 12.62 -12.38
N ASN A 223 -12.76 12.09 -11.36
CA ASN A 223 -11.34 11.76 -11.45
C ASN A 223 -11.10 10.64 -12.47
N ALA A 224 -9.88 10.54 -13.01
CA ALA A 224 -9.52 9.46 -13.91
C ALA A 224 -9.64 8.09 -13.22
N PHE A 225 -10.06 7.05 -13.95
CA PHE A 225 -10.20 5.70 -13.40
C PHE A 225 -10.01 4.63 -14.47
N ILE A 226 -9.75 3.41 -14.02
CA ILE A 226 -9.74 2.20 -14.86
C ILE A 226 -11.00 1.41 -14.53
N GLU A 227 -11.67 0.93 -15.58
CA GLU A 227 -12.82 0.03 -15.50
C GLU A 227 -12.46 -1.26 -16.21
N PHE A 228 -12.69 -2.40 -15.56
CA PHE A 228 -12.32 -3.68 -16.12
C PHE A 228 -13.21 -4.84 -15.67
N VAL A 229 -13.29 -5.85 -16.53
CA VAL A 229 -13.89 -7.16 -16.28
C VAL A 229 -12.81 -8.20 -16.58
N PRO A 230 -12.26 -8.89 -15.57
CA PRO A 230 -11.26 -9.93 -15.79
C PRO A 230 -11.89 -11.15 -16.49
N SER A 231 -11.07 -11.97 -17.14
CA SER A 231 -11.50 -13.33 -17.50
C SER A 231 -11.61 -14.19 -16.25
N ASP A 232 -12.48 -15.21 -16.27
CA ASP A 232 -12.66 -16.13 -15.13
C ASP A 232 -11.35 -16.81 -14.76
N PHE A 233 -10.58 -17.25 -15.76
CA PHE A 233 -9.25 -17.81 -15.57
C PHE A 233 -8.26 -16.84 -14.89
N PHE A 234 -8.23 -15.56 -15.30
CA PHE A 234 -7.37 -14.58 -14.64
C PHE A 234 -7.79 -14.35 -13.18
N LYS A 235 -9.11 -14.36 -12.95
CA LYS A 235 -9.66 -14.21 -11.61
C LYS A 235 -9.33 -15.41 -10.72
N ASP A 236 -9.38 -16.63 -11.22
CA ASP A 236 -8.95 -17.84 -10.50
C ASP A 236 -7.50 -17.72 -10.03
N LEU A 237 -6.60 -17.29 -10.93
CA LEU A 237 -5.20 -17.06 -10.60
C LEU A 237 -5.01 -15.95 -9.55
N ALA A 238 -5.89 -14.96 -9.49
CA ALA A 238 -5.84 -13.91 -8.47
C ALA A 238 -6.41 -14.36 -7.11
N LEU A 239 -7.33 -15.32 -7.08
CA LEU A 239 -8.10 -15.72 -5.89
C LEU A 239 -7.59 -17.00 -5.20
N CYS A 240 -6.67 -17.74 -5.80
CA CYS A 240 -6.17 -19.01 -5.25
C CYS A 240 -5.03 -18.87 -4.23
N SER A 241 -4.92 -17.73 -3.52
CA SER A 241 -3.69 -17.37 -2.76
C SER A 241 -3.33 -18.28 -1.59
N GLN A 242 -4.31 -18.99 -1.04
CA GLN A 242 -4.10 -19.96 0.04
C GLN A 242 -4.06 -21.41 -0.43
N ILE A 243 -4.42 -21.65 -1.69
CA ILE A 243 -4.55 -23.00 -2.26
C ILE A 243 -3.33 -23.32 -3.12
N VAL A 244 -2.87 -22.33 -3.89
CA VAL A 244 -1.75 -22.44 -4.81
C VAL A 244 -0.58 -21.61 -4.29
N HIS A 245 0.64 -22.12 -4.50
CA HIS A 245 1.84 -21.39 -4.15
C HIS A 245 1.99 -20.13 -5.03
N GLY A 246 2.55 -19.09 -4.42
CA GLY A 246 2.76 -17.79 -5.05
C GLY A 246 3.46 -16.82 -4.11
N ALA A 247 3.54 -15.57 -4.54
CA ALA A 247 4.21 -14.49 -3.84
C ALA A 247 3.22 -13.38 -3.48
N TYR A 248 3.48 -12.70 -2.36
CA TYR A 248 2.71 -11.54 -1.92
C TYR A 248 3.63 -10.31 -1.97
N GLY A 249 3.19 -9.24 -2.61
CA GLY A 249 3.99 -8.03 -2.76
C GLY A 249 3.17 -6.78 -2.47
N ALA A 250 3.77 -5.83 -1.76
CA ALA A 250 3.16 -4.54 -1.50
C ALA A 250 3.39 -3.58 -2.68
N LEU A 251 2.36 -2.82 -3.06
CA LEU A 251 2.44 -1.82 -4.12
C LEU A 251 3.46 -0.71 -3.79
N GLU A 252 3.67 -0.42 -2.51
CA GLU A 252 4.70 0.51 -2.02
C GLU A 252 6.10 0.07 -2.42
N VAL A 253 6.35 -1.24 -2.47
CA VAL A 253 7.64 -1.79 -2.91
C VAL A 253 7.75 -1.67 -4.42
N THR A 254 6.75 -2.15 -5.18
CA THR A 254 6.84 -2.22 -6.64
C THR A 254 6.88 -0.85 -7.33
N THR A 255 6.29 0.19 -6.71
CA THR A 255 6.40 1.58 -7.21
C THR A 255 7.80 2.19 -7.05
N GLN A 256 8.61 1.67 -6.12
CA GLN A 256 9.97 2.14 -5.87
C GLN A 256 11.03 1.40 -6.70
N LEU A 257 10.75 0.16 -7.11
CA LEU A 257 11.70 -0.65 -7.87
C LEU A 257 12.08 0.02 -9.20
N ARG A 258 13.38 -0.02 -9.51
CA ARG A 258 13.97 0.55 -10.73
C ARG A 258 14.80 -0.50 -11.45
N GLY A 259 14.70 -0.51 -12.77
CA GLY A 259 15.45 -1.41 -13.64
C GLY A 259 14.55 -2.37 -14.41
N LYS A 260 15.02 -2.77 -15.59
CA LYS A 260 14.23 -3.54 -16.56
C LYS A 260 13.77 -4.90 -16.02
N TYR A 261 14.67 -5.60 -15.33
CA TYR A 261 14.42 -6.95 -14.81
C TYR A 261 14.09 -6.98 -13.32
N THR A 262 14.23 -5.84 -12.63
CA THR A 262 14.17 -5.76 -11.17
C THR A 262 12.84 -6.21 -10.59
N ILE A 263 11.70 -5.82 -11.19
CA ILE A 263 10.37 -6.19 -10.68
C ILE A 263 10.13 -7.70 -10.86
N ALA A 264 10.52 -8.27 -12.01
CA ALA A 264 10.41 -9.71 -12.24
C ALA A 264 11.29 -10.50 -11.27
N LEU A 265 12.54 -10.06 -11.06
CA LEU A 265 13.44 -10.62 -10.06
C LEU A 265 12.88 -10.51 -8.65
N TYR A 266 12.29 -9.36 -8.28
CA TYR A 266 11.63 -9.18 -6.98
C TYR A 266 10.55 -10.23 -6.75
N TRP A 267 9.61 -10.39 -7.68
CA TRP A 267 8.54 -11.38 -7.56
C TRP A 267 9.06 -12.83 -7.51
N PHE A 268 10.09 -13.13 -8.30
CA PHE A 268 10.73 -14.45 -8.28
C PHE A 268 11.44 -14.73 -6.95
N LEU A 269 12.17 -13.76 -6.40
CA LEU A 269 12.85 -13.88 -5.11
C LEU A 269 11.84 -13.97 -3.97
N GLU A 270 10.78 -13.17 -4.01
CA GLU A 270 9.69 -13.20 -3.03
C GLU A 270 9.03 -14.58 -2.98
N ASN A 271 8.83 -15.21 -4.14
CA ASN A 271 8.35 -16.59 -4.23
C ASN A 271 9.33 -17.61 -3.62
N LYS A 272 10.63 -17.40 -3.80
CA LYS A 272 11.68 -18.31 -3.34
C LYS A 272 12.19 -18.04 -1.92
N LYS A 273 11.70 -17.00 -1.23
CA LYS A 273 12.23 -16.60 0.09
C LYS A 273 12.11 -17.69 1.17
N ASP A 274 11.06 -18.50 1.08
CA ASP A 274 10.79 -19.62 2.00
C ASP A 274 11.09 -20.98 1.37
N TYR A 275 11.58 -21.00 0.13
CA TYR A 275 11.89 -22.22 -0.59
C TYR A 275 13.05 -22.97 0.09
N LYS A 276 12.88 -24.29 0.24
CA LYS A 276 13.90 -25.22 0.71
C LYS A 276 14.16 -26.26 -0.38
N THR A 277 15.38 -26.29 -0.90
CA THR A 277 15.79 -27.28 -1.92
C THR A 277 15.70 -28.72 -1.41
N TYR A 278 15.93 -28.93 -0.11
CA TYR A 278 15.78 -30.21 0.59
C TYR A 278 15.35 -29.94 2.04
N GLN A 279 14.83 -30.94 2.75
CA GLN A 279 14.19 -30.76 4.06
C GLN A 279 15.08 -30.09 5.12
N THR A 280 16.40 -30.28 5.02
CA THR A 280 17.41 -29.69 5.92
C THR A 280 18.11 -28.45 5.34
N ALA A 281 17.71 -27.98 4.15
CA ALA A 281 18.31 -26.80 3.51
C ALA A 281 17.94 -25.51 4.25
N ILE A 282 18.83 -24.54 4.18
CA ILE A 282 18.57 -23.18 4.64
C ILE A 282 17.51 -22.57 3.68
N PRO A 283 16.36 -22.10 4.20
CA PRO A 283 15.35 -21.41 3.39
C PRO A 283 15.94 -20.20 2.65
N GLY A 284 15.46 -19.94 1.44
CA GLY A 284 15.86 -18.76 0.67
C GLY A 284 17.24 -18.85 0.01
N VAL A 285 17.89 -20.02 0.06
CA VAL A 285 19.14 -20.29 -0.66
C VAL A 285 18.89 -21.27 -1.79
N PHE A 286 19.15 -20.84 -3.02
CA PHE A 286 18.99 -21.66 -4.22
C PHE A 286 20.04 -21.32 -5.29
N GLU A 287 20.18 -22.22 -6.25
CA GLU A 287 21.15 -22.10 -7.35
C GLU A 287 20.39 -22.08 -8.66
N MET A 288 20.86 -21.25 -9.60
CA MET A 288 20.35 -21.24 -10.97
C MET A 288 21.52 -21.16 -11.94
N SER A 289 21.42 -21.93 -13.02
CA SER A 289 22.35 -21.84 -14.14
C SER A 289 22.14 -20.52 -14.91
N MET A 290 23.17 -20.13 -15.68
CA MET A 290 23.06 -18.95 -16.53
C MET A 290 22.00 -19.12 -17.62
N GLU A 291 21.80 -20.33 -18.13
CA GLU A 291 20.78 -20.63 -19.15
C GLU A 291 19.37 -20.55 -18.58
N GLU A 292 19.12 -21.14 -17.41
CA GLU A 292 17.84 -21.02 -16.71
C GLU A 292 17.50 -19.57 -16.38
N LEU A 293 18.48 -18.79 -15.88
CA LEU A 293 18.26 -17.38 -15.56
C LEU A 293 17.92 -16.57 -16.82
N LYS A 294 18.59 -16.87 -17.93
CA LYS A 294 18.30 -16.23 -19.22
C LYS A 294 16.92 -16.61 -19.74
N HIS A 295 16.53 -17.87 -19.65
CA HIS A 295 15.22 -18.32 -20.08
C HIS A 295 14.10 -17.76 -19.19
N GLN A 296 14.25 -17.83 -17.87
CA GLN A 296 13.23 -17.42 -16.90
C GLN A 296 12.87 -15.93 -16.99
N PHE A 297 13.88 -15.07 -17.18
CA PHE A 297 13.68 -13.62 -17.28
C PHE A 297 13.76 -13.13 -18.73
N SER A 298 13.81 -14.09 -19.67
CA SER A 298 14.05 -13.93 -21.10
C SER A 298 15.10 -12.86 -21.43
N ILE A 299 16.25 -12.98 -20.77
CA ILE A 299 17.38 -12.10 -20.98
C ILE A 299 18.05 -12.51 -22.30
N PRO A 300 18.53 -11.55 -23.13
CA PRO A 300 19.19 -11.88 -24.38
C PRO A 300 20.33 -12.90 -24.20
N GLN A 301 20.35 -13.91 -25.06
CA GLN A 301 21.36 -14.99 -24.99
C GLN A 301 22.80 -14.46 -25.12
N SER A 302 22.97 -13.31 -25.78
CA SER A 302 24.24 -12.59 -25.93
C SER A 302 24.82 -12.06 -24.61
N TYR A 303 24.05 -11.98 -23.53
CA TYR A 303 24.55 -11.50 -22.25
C TYR A 303 25.53 -12.52 -21.65
N GLY A 304 26.81 -12.14 -21.58
CA GLY A 304 27.82 -12.87 -20.82
C GLY A 304 27.78 -12.50 -19.33
N LYS A 305 28.64 -13.13 -18.54
CA LYS A 305 28.78 -12.87 -17.09
C LYS A 305 28.77 -11.38 -16.72
N THR A 306 29.62 -10.59 -17.37
CA THR A 306 29.78 -9.15 -17.05
C THR A 306 28.51 -8.35 -17.31
N ASP A 307 27.78 -8.67 -18.39
CA ASP A 307 26.51 -7.99 -18.68
C ASP A 307 25.40 -8.45 -17.76
N MET A 308 25.38 -9.72 -17.36
CA MET A 308 24.46 -10.24 -16.35
C MET A 308 24.61 -9.51 -15.02
N GLU A 309 25.84 -9.41 -14.51
CA GLU A 309 26.13 -8.70 -13.26
C GLU A 309 25.80 -7.20 -13.38
N ARG A 310 26.32 -6.53 -14.41
CA ARG A 310 26.19 -5.07 -14.57
C ARG A 310 24.78 -4.60 -14.87
N ARG A 311 24.01 -5.35 -15.66
CA ARG A 311 22.71 -4.89 -16.21
C ARG A 311 21.50 -5.54 -15.53
N VAL A 312 21.68 -6.68 -14.86
CA VAL A 312 20.58 -7.48 -14.30
C VAL A 312 20.71 -7.58 -12.78
N LEU A 313 21.77 -8.21 -12.28
CA LEU A 313 21.88 -8.58 -10.87
C LEU A 313 22.23 -7.39 -9.97
N GLU A 314 23.25 -6.60 -10.32
CA GLU A 314 23.69 -5.48 -9.48
C GLU A 314 22.65 -4.35 -9.38
N PRO A 315 22.01 -3.92 -10.49
CA PRO A 315 20.92 -2.95 -10.42
C PRO A 315 19.73 -3.47 -9.60
N ALA A 316 19.37 -4.75 -9.74
CA ALA A 316 18.28 -5.35 -8.98
C ALA A 316 18.63 -5.43 -7.49
N LYS A 317 19.87 -5.82 -7.15
CA LYS A 317 20.38 -5.89 -5.78
C LYS A 317 20.33 -4.54 -5.11
N ALA A 318 20.90 -3.52 -5.75
CA ALA A 318 20.89 -2.16 -5.25
C ALA A 318 19.44 -1.65 -5.08
N SER A 319 18.56 -1.89 -6.06
CA SER A 319 17.19 -1.40 -6.00
C SER A 319 16.36 -2.10 -4.92
N ILE A 320 16.38 -3.43 -4.81
CA ILE A 320 15.54 -4.18 -3.85
C ILE A 320 16.05 -3.95 -2.42
N ASN A 321 17.37 -4.01 -2.20
CA ASN A 321 17.92 -3.88 -0.86
C ASN A 321 17.76 -2.46 -0.29
N ASN A 322 17.68 -1.43 -1.15
CA ASN A 322 17.46 -0.05 -0.72
C ASN A 322 16.01 0.28 -0.34
N VAL A 323 15.03 -0.56 -0.71
CA VAL A 323 13.63 -0.33 -0.34
C VAL A 323 13.41 -0.77 1.10
N GLN A 324 13.01 0.16 1.97
CA GLN A 324 12.79 -0.11 3.40
C GLN A 324 11.58 -1.02 3.64
N GLU A 325 10.52 -0.83 2.87
CA GLU A 325 9.27 -1.60 2.96
C GLU A 325 9.39 -3.03 2.40
N CYS A 326 10.51 -3.37 1.76
CA CYS A 326 10.80 -4.74 1.33
C CYS A 326 11.23 -5.57 2.54
N ASP A 327 10.53 -6.68 2.78
CA ASP A 327 10.68 -7.58 3.93
C ASP A 327 11.90 -8.51 3.81
N PHE A 328 12.62 -8.47 2.70
CA PHE A 328 13.86 -9.21 2.51
C PHE A 328 14.96 -8.35 1.89
N THR A 329 16.20 -8.82 2.05
CA THR A 329 17.34 -8.44 1.21
C THR A 329 17.83 -9.67 0.47
N PHE A 330 18.52 -9.47 -0.64
CA PHE A 330 19.17 -10.57 -1.33
C PHE A 330 20.62 -10.27 -1.67
N ASP A 331 21.40 -11.34 -1.72
CA ASP A 331 22.76 -11.36 -2.25
C ASP A 331 22.92 -12.51 -3.27
N TYR A 332 23.95 -12.44 -4.08
CA TYR A 332 24.28 -13.47 -5.07
C TYR A 332 25.78 -13.76 -5.06
N SER A 333 26.13 -15.02 -5.33
CA SER A 333 27.53 -15.44 -5.50
C SER A 333 27.70 -16.25 -6.79
N PRO A 334 28.77 -16.02 -7.56
CA PRO A 334 28.97 -16.73 -8.82
C PRO A 334 29.37 -18.19 -8.56
N LEU A 335 28.66 -19.11 -9.23
CA LEU A 335 29.00 -20.53 -9.24
C LEU A 335 29.94 -20.80 -10.40
N LYS A 336 31.10 -21.38 -10.11
CA LYS A 336 32.10 -21.73 -11.12
C LYS A 336 32.06 -23.22 -11.41
N ALA A 337 31.96 -23.57 -12.68
CA ALA A 337 32.22 -24.92 -13.17
C ALA A 337 33.35 -24.85 -14.20
N ASN A 338 34.37 -25.70 -14.05
CA ASN A 338 35.51 -25.77 -14.96
C ASN A 338 36.22 -24.42 -15.22
N GLY A 339 36.31 -23.57 -14.20
CA GLY A 339 36.96 -22.25 -14.29
C GLY A 339 36.11 -21.12 -14.91
N ALA A 340 34.96 -21.44 -15.51
CA ALA A 340 33.99 -20.47 -16.02
C ALA A 340 32.81 -20.31 -15.04
N VAL A 341 32.12 -19.15 -15.09
CA VAL A 341 30.89 -18.94 -14.31
C VAL A 341 29.75 -19.67 -15.01
N ALA A 342 29.23 -20.71 -14.37
CA ALA A 342 28.13 -21.53 -14.89
C ALA A 342 26.75 -21.05 -14.43
N GLY A 343 26.71 -20.29 -13.33
CA GLY A 343 25.46 -19.81 -12.75
C GLY A 343 25.68 -18.93 -11.53
N TYR A 344 24.62 -18.73 -10.77
CA TYR A 344 24.60 -17.93 -9.56
C TYR A 344 23.87 -18.65 -8.44
N ARG A 345 24.42 -18.54 -7.23
CA ARG A 345 23.74 -18.91 -5.99
C ARG A 345 23.13 -17.66 -5.38
N PHE A 346 21.83 -17.67 -5.19
CA PHE A 346 21.06 -16.61 -4.55
C PHE A 346 20.90 -16.91 -3.07
N ILE A 347 20.99 -15.86 -2.25
CA ILE A 347 20.82 -15.92 -0.79
C ILE A 347 19.82 -14.82 -0.43
N ILE A 348 18.63 -15.23 0.01
CA ILE A 348 17.57 -14.33 0.45
C ILE A 348 17.58 -14.30 1.98
N THR A 349 17.70 -13.11 2.55
CA THR A 349 17.70 -12.89 3.99
C THR A 349 16.47 -12.08 4.35
N LYS A 350 15.58 -12.63 5.19
CA LYS A 350 14.43 -11.88 5.72
C LYS A 350 14.93 -10.75 6.62
N LYS A 351 14.38 -9.56 6.46
CA LYS A 351 14.59 -8.45 7.37
C LYS A 351 13.74 -8.68 8.61
N ASN A 352 14.39 -8.84 9.76
CA ASN A 352 13.69 -8.85 11.03
C ASN A 352 13.33 -7.40 11.40
N TYR A 353 12.07 -7.02 11.22
CA TYR A 353 11.55 -5.70 11.65
C TYR A 353 11.67 -5.45 13.17
N ILE A 354 12.02 -6.48 13.96
CA ILE A 354 12.21 -6.37 15.42
C ILE A 354 13.51 -5.63 15.78
N ASP A 355 14.52 -5.63 14.90
CA ASP A 355 15.78 -4.91 15.09
C ASP A 355 15.87 -3.60 14.29
N ALA A 356 14.78 -3.22 13.60
CA ALA A 356 14.61 -1.84 13.18
C ALA A 356 14.46 -1.03 14.48
N LYS A 357 15.56 -0.42 14.93
CA LYS A 357 15.49 0.72 15.86
C LYS A 357 14.27 1.53 15.45
N PRO A 358 13.37 1.89 16.39
CA PRO A 358 12.25 2.73 16.05
C PRO A 358 12.83 3.91 15.28
N GLU A 359 12.59 3.96 13.97
CA GLU A 359 12.73 5.22 13.27
C GLU A 359 11.84 6.12 14.08
N GLU A 360 12.46 7.11 14.71
CA GLU A 360 11.74 8.19 15.35
C GLU A 360 10.75 8.63 14.29
N VAL A 361 9.48 8.27 14.50
CA VAL A 361 8.37 8.98 13.94
C VAL A 361 8.74 10.41 14.29
N LYS A 362 9.15 11.19 13.29
CA LYS A 362 9.04 12.63 13.40
C LYS A 362 7.55 12.84 13.52
N ILE A 363 7.08 12.75 14.77
CA ILE A 363 5.93 13.46 15.25
C ILE A 363 6.32 14.87 14.84
N ILE A 364 5.74 15.34 13.72
CA ILE A 364 5.61 16.77 13.53
C ILE A 364 4.87 17.15 14.79
N ASP A 365 5.57 17.80 15.71
CA ASP A 365 5.01 18.33 16.94
C ASP A 365 4.00 19.37 16.46
N VAL A 366 2.78 18.91 16.17
CA VAL A 366 1.66 19.77 15.80
C VAL A 366 1.36 20.47 17.11
N ASP A 367 1.87 21.69 17.23
CA ASP A 367 1.59 22.54 18.37
C ASP A 367 0.06 22.56 18.54
N PRO A 368 -0.49 22.05 19.67
CA PRO A 368 -1.94 21.99 19.88
C PRO A 368 -2.61 23.36 19.71
N PHE A 369 -1.84 24.43 19.85
CA PHE A 369 -2.28 25.80 19.63
C PHE A 369 -2.60 26.12 18.15
N GLU A 370 -1.91 25.51 17.18
CA GLU A 370 -2.18 25.73 15.76
C GLU A 370 -3.56 25.18 15.35
N ASP A 371 -3.91 24.00 15.87
CA ASP A 371 -5.22 23.38 15.63
C ASP A 371 -6.36 24.11 16.35
N GLN A 372 -6.10 24.66 17.54
CA GLN A 372 -7.05 25.53 18.25
C GLN A 372 -7.34 26.81 17.45
N ILE A 373 -6.33 27.44 16.84
CA ILE A 373 -6.53 28.63 15.98
C ILE A 373 -7.31 28.27 14.71
N LYS A 374 -7.01 27.14 14.07
CA LYS A 374 -7.77 26.64 12.90
C LYS A 374 -9.25 26.47 13.23
N MET A 375 -9.56 25.86 14.37
CA MET A 375 -10.93 25.67 14.83
C MET A 375 -11.63 27.00 15.11
N LEU A 376 -10.98 27.94 15.81
CA LEU A 376 -11.54 29.26 16.12
C LEU A 376 -11.82 30.10 14.86
N LEU A 377 -10.92 30.08 13.88
CA LEU A 377 -11.12 30.77 12.60
C LEU A 377 -12.27 30.12 11.80
N GLY A 378 -12.36 28.78 11.79
CA GLY A 378 -13.46 28.06 11.15
C GLY A 378 -14.85 28.40 11.70
N MET A 379 -14.95 28.77 12.98
CA MET A 379 -16.21 29.20 13.60
C MET A 379 -16.68 30.60 13.16
N THR A 380 -15.81 31.41 12.56
CA THR A 380 -16.17 32.78 12.15
C THR A 380 -17.00 32.85 10.88
N GLY A 381 -16.94 31.83 10.02
CA GLY A 381 -17.53 31.85 8.69
C GLY A 381 -16.72 32.63 7.64
N ILE A 382 -15.57 33.18 8.03
CA ILE A 382 -14.62 33.86 7.12
C ILE A 382 -13.61 32.82 6.65
N VAL A 383 -13.48 32.65 5.33
CA VAL A 383 -12.57 31.67 4.72
C VAL A 383 -11.15 32.26 4.68
N PHE A 384 -10.19 31.52 5.23
CA PHE A 384 -8.77 31.80 5.17
C PHE A 384 -8.03 30.60 4.55
N ASP A 385 -7.00 30.87 3.77
CA ASP A 385 -6.16 29.83 3.18
C ASP A 385 -5.18 29.25 4.22
N SER A 386 -4.69 28.02 3.99
CA SER A 386 -3.78 27.33 4.93
C SER A 386 -2.48 28.11 5.21
N ASN A 387 -2.00 28.89 4.23
CA ASN A 387 -0.83 29.76 4.40
C ASN A 387 -1.15 31.00 5.26
N GLU A 388 -2.36 31.54 5.16
CA GLU A 388 -2.83 32.68 5.95
C GLU A 388 -3.01 32.28 7.41
N ILE A 389 -3.60 31.11 7.65
CA ILE A 389 -3.75 30.54 8.99
C ILE A 389 -2.38 30.29 9.63
N SER A 390 -1.40 29.79 8.87
CA SER A 390 -0.02 29.63 9.36
C SER A 390 0.62 30.97 9.73
N ASN A 391 0.36 32.04 8.97
CA ASN A 391 0.86 33.38 9.27
C ASN A 391 0.22 33.97 10.54
N ILE A 392 -1.10 33.77 10.73
CA ILE A 392 -1.84 34.20 11.93
C ILE A 392 -1.32 33.45 13.17
N TYR A 393 -1.12 32.14 13.07
CA TYR A 393 -0.52 31.32 14.13
C TYR A 393 0.90 31.80 14.49
N LYS A 394 1.76 32.06 13.49
CA LYS A 394 3.10 32.62 13.73
C LYS A 394 3.05 33.99 14.40
N CYS A 395 2.09 34.84 14.05
CA CYS A 395 1.88 36.15 14.69
C CYS A 395 1.42 36.01 16.15
N ALA A 396 0.47 35.11 16.42
CA ALA A 396 -0.02 34.83 17.78
C ALA A 396 1.09 34.28 18.69
N LYS A 397 1.87 33.33 18.17
CA LYS A 397 3.00 32.71 18.88
C LYS A 397 4.13 33.72 19.13
N ARG A 398 4.46 34.57 18.14
CA ARG A 398 5.46 35.65 18.31
C ARG A 398 5.10 36.63 19.43
N ASN A 399 3.81 36.85 19.65
CA ASN A 399 3.29 37.79 20.65
C ASN A 399 2.88 37.10 21.97
N ASN A 400 3.23 35.82 22.17
CA ASN A 400 2.89 35.02 23.36
C ASN A 400 1.40 35.12 23.74
N ARG A 401 0.50 35.02 22.74
CA ARG A 401 -0.95 35.05 22.97
C ARG A 401 -1.48 33.64 23.20
N ASP A 402 -2.47 33.51 24.07
CA ASP A 402 -3.15 32.25 24.38
C ASP A 402 -4.46 32.10 23.57
N ALA A 403 -5.07 30.91 23.63
CA ALA A 403 -6.29 30.61 22.88
C ALA A 403 -7.48 31.49 23.31
N ALA A 404 -7.53 31.87 24.60
CA ALA A 404 -8.56 32.76 25.13
C ALA A 404 -8.45 34.18 24.54
N TYR A 405 -7.24 34.72 24.43
CA TYR A 405 -6.98 36.01 23.79
C TYR A 405 -7.28 35.96 22.29
N MET A 406 -6.89 34.88 21.60
CA MET A 406 -7.21 34.69 20.18
C MET A 406 -8.72 34.64 19.95
N MET A 407 -9.49 34.02 20.84
CA MET A 407 -10.95 34.00 20.77
C MET A 407 -11.56 35.41 20.88
N GLN A 408 -11.03 36.26 21.76
CA GLN A 408 -11.46 37.66 21.90
C GLN A 408 -11.14 38.49 20.65
N VAL A 409 -9.93 38.33 20.11
CA VAL A 409 -9.48 39.04 18.90
C VAL A 409 -10.28 38.61 17.68
N ILE A 410 -10.49 37.31 17.49
CA ILE A 410 -11.27 36.75 16.38
C ILE A 410 -12.74 37.17 16.48
N SER A 411 -13.32 37.23 17.68
CA SER A 411 -14.68 37.72 17.89
C SER A 411 -14.81 39.22 17.59
N GLY A 412 -13.83 40.03 18.01
CA GLY A 412 -13.78 41.46 17.71
C GLY A 412 -13.56 41.74 16.22
N PHE A 413 -12.74 40.92 15.56
CA PHE A 413 -12.53 40.96 14.10
C PHE A 413 -13.82 40.65 13.36
N LYS A 414 -14.56 39.60 13.75
CA LYS A 414 -15.87 39.28 13.17
C LYS A 414 -16.88 40.42 13.35
N ALA A 415 -17.00 40.96 14.57
CA ALA A 415 -17.90 42.10 14.83
C ALA A 415 -17.54 43.36 14.01
N ARG A 416 -16.25 43.55 13.67
CA ARG A 416 -15.80 44.63 12.79
C ARG A 416 -16.11 44.36 11.32
N MET A 417 -16.02 43.10 10.87
CA MET A 417 -16.33 42.69 9.50
C MET A 417 -17.84 42.70 9.23
N ASP A 418 -18.66 42.44 10.25
CA ASP A 418 -20.12 42.44 10.16
C ASP A 418 -20.74 43.87 10.28
N ASN A 419 -19.92 44.91 10.52
CA ASN A 419 -20.38 46.29 10.65
C ASN A 419 -20.31 47.05 9.32
N GLU A 420 -21.47 47.21 8.67
CA GLU A 420 -21.64 47.87 7.37
C GLU A 420 -21.42 49.41 7.39
N GLU A 421 -21.33 50.05 8.58
CA GLU A 421 -21.10 51.51 8.69
C GLU A 421 -19.62 51.90 8.56
N LEU A 422 -18.70 50.93 8.62
CA LEU A 422 -17.25 51.16 8.59
C LEU A 422 -16.64 50.71 7.26
N ALA A 423 -15.61 51.41 6.79
CA ALA A 423 -14.94 51.11 5.52
C ALA A 423 -14.44 49.66 5.44
N ASP A 424 -14.52 49.05 4.26
CA ASP A 424 -14.06 47.67 4.03
C ASP A 424 -12.57 47.50 4.32
N VAL A 425 -12.21 46.36 4.91
CA VAL A 425 -10.83 46.01 5.22
C VAL A 425 -10.16 45.39 3.97
N GLU A 426 -9.20 46.09 3.39
CA GLU A 426 -8.47 45.66 2.18
C GLU A 426 -7.63 44.38 2.39
N ASP A 427 -6.99 44.23 3.56
CA ASP A 427 -6.19 43.05 3.92
C ASP A 427 -6.62 42.47 5.27
N ARG A 428 -7.37 41.37 5.21
CA ARG A 428 -7.96 40.68 6.35
C ARG A 428 -6.91 40.05 7.27
N VAL A 429 -5.81 39.56 6.70
CA VAL A 429 -4.74 38.88 7.44
C VAL A 429 -3.88 39.90 8.16
N ALA A 430 -3.49 40.99 7.49
CA ALA A 430 -2.73 42.07 8.11
C ALA A 430 -3.53 42.73 9.23
N TYR A 431 -4.82 42.99 9.02
CA TYR A 431 -5.68 43.60 10.04
C TYR A 431 -5.83 42.69 11.28
N LEU A 432 -6.08 41.40 11.08
CA LEU A 432 -6.12 40.44 12.19
C LEU A 432 -4.79 40.37 12.94
N CYS A 433 -3.65 40.36 12.24
CA CYS A 433 -2.32 40.42 12.86
C CYS A 433 -2.12 41.70 13.69
N THR A 434 -2.60 42.85 13.22
CA THR A 434 -2.52 44.11 14.00
C THR A 434 -3.40 44.10 15.24
N MET A 435 -4.55 43.41 15.22
CA MET A 435 -5.40 43.22 16.40
C MET A 435 -4.77 42.24 17.40
N ILE A 436 -4.03 41.24 16.95
CA ILE A 436 -3.27 40.31 17.80
C ILE A 436 -2.13 41.06 18.54
N GLU A 437 -1.51 42.04 17.88
CA GLU A 437 -0.43 42.86 18.42
C GLU A 437 -0.94 43.93 19.40
N ASN A 438 -1.98 44.68 19.03
CA ASN A 438 -2.44 45.87 19.76
C ASN A 438 -3.70 45.66 20.62
N GLY A 439 -4.34 44.48 20.54
CA GLY A 439 -5.64 44.20 21.16
C GLY A 439 -6.83 44.69 20.35
N THR A 440 -8.04 44.33 20.77
CA THR A 440 -9.31 44.68 20.10
C THR A 440 -9.67 46.16 20.19
N SER A 441 -8.94 46.95 20.97
CA SER A 441 -9.07 48.41 21.01
C SER A 441 -8.16 49.05 19.96
N SER A 442 -8.72 49.48 18.84
CA SER A 442 -8.06 50.47 17.99
C SER A 442 -8.90 51.76 17.95
N THR A 443 -8.53 52.73 18.78
CA THR A 443 -8.57 54.12 18.32
C THR A 443 -7.58 54.20 17.16
N ILE A 444 -8.11 54.38 15.96
CA ILE A 444 -7.33 54.59 14.74
C ILE A 444 -6.48 55.85 14.96
N LYS A 445 -5.17 55.69 15.17
CA LYS A 445 -4.24 56.78 14.90
C LYS A 445 -4.01 56.77 13.39
N ASP A 446 -4.50 57.81 12.73
CA ASP A 446 -4.16 58.16 11.36
C ASP A 446 -2.64 58.10 11.19
N ASN A 447 -2.14 57.05 10.53
CA ASN A 447 -0.76 57.02 10.08
C ASN A 447 -0.65 57.85 8.81
N SER A 448 -0.36 59.13 9.03
CA SER A 448 0.42 59.91 8.07
C SER A 448 1.63 59.08 7.61
N LYS A 449 1.66 58.84 6.30
CA LYS A 449 2.71 58.24 5.47
C LYS A 449 4.08 58.10 6.17
N LYS A 450 4.48 56.88 6.52
CA LYS A 450 5.90 56.53 6.69
C LYS A 450 6.33 55.50 5.65
N LYS A 451 7.22 55.97 4.78
CA LYS A 451 7.88 55.24 3.69
C LYS A 451 8.60 54.00 4.22
N ALA A 452 8.42 52.89 3.51
CA ALA A 452 9.24 51.70 3.66
C ALA A 452 10.69 52.01 3.22
N THR A 453 11.66 51.80 4.10
CA THR A 453 13.09 51.80 3.77
C THR A 453 13.48 50.41 3.26
N THR A 454 13.49 50.24 1.93
CA THR A 454 14.17 49.12 1.28
C THR A 454 15.67 49.33 1.36
N ALA A 455 16.37 48.35 1.91
CA ALA A 455 17.82 48.28 1.99
C ALA A 455 18.45 48.04 0.60
N PHE A 456 18.50 49.07 -0.25
CA PHE A 456 19.42 49.18 -1.37
C PHE A 456 19.49 50.66 -1.81
N ASN A 457 20.67 51.26 -1.62
CA ASN A 457 21.17 52.57 -2.08
C ASN A 457 21.53 53.57 -0.96
N ASN A 458 22.85 53.80 -0.83
CA ASN A 458 23.50 54.81 0.00
C ASN A 458 23.19 56.24 -0.48
N PHE A 459 22.06 56.81 -0.05
CA PHE A 459 21.85 58.25 -0.07
C PHE A 459 21.15 58.68 1.23
N SER A 460 21.89 59.32 2.14
CA SER A 460 21.31 59.99 3.30
C SER A 460 20.75 61.34 2.88
N GLN A 461 19.45 61.38 2.64
CA GLN A 461 18.71 62.64 2.48
C GLN A 461 18.70 63.32 3.86
N ARG A 462 19.34 64.49 3.99
CA ARG A 462 19.32 65.27 5.24
C ARG A 462 17.89 65.73 5.52
N ASP A 463 17.32 65.30 6.64
CA ASP A 463 16.07 65.86 7.17
C ASP A 463 16.36 67.29 7.63
N VAL A 464 15.96 68.26 6.82
CA VAL A 464 16.02 69.68 7.16
C VAL A 464 14.72 70.01 7.88
N ASP A 465 14.80 70.37 9.15
CA ASP A 465 13.66 70.87 9.92
C ASP A 465 13.26 72.25 9.41
N LEU A 466 12.27 72.27 8.52
CA LEU A 466 11.71 73.48 7.90
C LEU A 466 11.24 74.50 8.93
N SER A 467 10.82 74.06 10.11
CA SER A 467 10.36 74.91 11.22
C SER A 467 11.50 75.72 11.84
N GLU A 468 12.70 75.11 11.90
CA GLU A 468 13.91 75.76 12.41
C GLU A 468 14.50 76.74 11.37
N LEU A 469 14.32 76.42 10.09
CA LEU A 469 14.73 77.25 8.96
C LEU A 469 13.81 78.47 8.77
N GLU A 470 12.50 78.32 8.99
CA GLU A 470 11.54 79.43 9.00
C GLU A 470 11.82 80.42 10.12
N LYS A 471 12.14 79.94 11.34
CA LYS A 471 12.54 80.79 12.47
C LYS A 471 13.83 81.58 12.19
N LYS A 472 14.78 80.98 11.48
CA LYS A 472 16.03 81.67 11.07
C LYS A 472 15.83 82.66 9.92
N MET A 473 14.80 82.47 9.09
CA MET A 473 14.50 83.34 7.93
C MET A 473 13.61 84.53 8.28
N LEU A 474 12.75 84.42 9.30
CA LEU A 474 11.77 85.46 9.66
C LEU A 474 12.20 86.44 10.76
N ASN A 475 13.37 86.25 11.38
CA ASN A 475 14.03 87.18 12.30
C ASN A 475 13.07 88.09 13.11
N ARG A 476 12.18 87.46 13.89
CA ARG A 476 11.38 88.10 14.94
C ARG A 476 11.33 87.20 16.16
#